data_AF-A0A8J8WAY6-F1
#
_entry.id   AF-A0A8J8WAY6-F1
#
_cell.length_a   1.000
_cell.length_b   1.000
_cell.length_c   1.000
_cell.angle_alpha   90.00
_cell.angle_beta   90.00
_cell.angle_gamma   90.00
#
_symmetry.space_group_name_H-M   'P 1'
#
loop_
_entity.id
_entity.type
_entity.pdbx_description
1 polymer ?
#
loop_
_entity_poly.entity_id
_entity_poly.type
_entity_poly.pdbx_seq_one_letter_code
_entity_poly.pdbx_strand_id
1 'polypeptide(L)'
;MEAALSISKALNCTGEDSLQLLACFMEASVEALVTVQNALSVWFNLPLTFGAQIDGTFFPDSPAALLKTGRYNKVDLMIGWTKDDGNLITTGLFSKAGEALLRYLNENFDKVWPRVFMMEENNPIYLARRMIFNYMSDFNVTIEDEIAFTTLIRDQAYEIPGVQSAELHAKNTHTKTFMYRLDHCLEKSRFSILTNTYIQRKSKYVFDISRD
;
A
#
# COMPACT_ATOMS: atom_id res chain seq x y z
N MET A 1 -10.26 7.35 -14.54
CA MET A 1 -11.64 7.46 -15.06
C MET A 1 -12.50 6.25 -14.70
N GLU A 2 -11.97 5.02 -14.78
CA GLU A 2 -12.72 3.79 -14.47
C GLU A 2 -13.32 3.76 -13.04
N ALA A 3 -12.55 4.14 -12.01
CA ALA A 3 -13.06 4.17 -10.63
C ALA A 3 -14.23 5.16 -10.45
N ALA A 4 -14.14 6.36 -11.03
CA ALA A 4 -15.22 7.36 -10.98
C ALA A 4 -16.49 6.85 -11.68
N LEU A 5 -16.35 6.15 -12.81
CA LEU A 5 -17.47 5.53 -13.51
C LEU A 5 -18.08 4.36 -12.72
N SER A 6 -17.28 3.62 -11.94
CA SER A 6 -17.80 2.58 -11.06
C SER A 6 -18.62 3.18 -9.91
N ILE A 7 -18.17 4.31 -9.34
CA ILE A 7 -18.96 5.04 -8.35
C ILE A 7 -20.26 5.58 -8.95
N SER A 8 -20.21 6.18 -10.14
CA SER A 8 -21.40 6.74 -10.78
C SER A 8 -22.49 5.71 -11.00
N LYS A 9 -22.12 4.50 -11.45
CA LYS A 9 -23.04 3.38 -11.61
C LYS A 9 -23.63 2.94 -10.27
N ALA A 10 -22.81 2.83 -9.22
CA ALA A 10 -23.28 2.41 -7.91
C ALA A 10 -24.22 3.43 -7.23
N LEU A 11 -24.06 4.71 -7.54
CA LEU A 11 -24.93 5.80 -7.07
C LEU A 11 -26.11 6.08 -8.01
N ASN A 12 -26.27 5.32 -9.10
CA ASN A 12 -27.28 5.55 -10.14
C ASN A 12 -27.24 6.97 -10.74
N CYS A 13 -26.05 7.55 -10.89
CA CYS A 13 -25.87 8.83 -11.58
C CYS A 13 -26.21 8.66 -13.07
N THR A 14 -26.95 9.61 -13.63
CA THR A 14 -27.43 9.58 -15.02
C THR A 14 -26.54 10.32 -16.02
N GLY A 15 -25.56 11.10 -15.53
CA GLY A 15 -24.63 11.85 -16.36
C GLY A 15 -23.49 11.02 -16.92
N GLU A 16 -22.97 11.42 -18.08
CA GLU A 16 -21.84 10.75 -18.75
C GLU A 16 -20.54 11.57 -18.72
N ASP A 17 -20.64 12.89 -18.59
CA ASP A 17 -19.47 13.78 -18.50
C ASP A 17 -19.05 14.10 -17.06
N SER A 18 -17.79 14.52 -16.89
CA SER A 18 -17.18 14.75 -15.59
C SER A 18 -17.92 15.78 -14.72
N LEU A 19 -18.55 16.80 -15.30
CA LEU A 19 -19.27 17.84 -14.54
C LEU A 19 -20.61 17.32 -14.02
N GLN A 20 -21.32 16.54 -14.84
CA GLN A 20 -22.57 15.90 -14.42
C GLN A 20 -22.32 14.84 -13.35
N LEU A 21 -21.25 14.04 -13.49
CA LEU A 21 -20.84 13.09 -12.48
C LEU A 21 -20.47 13.78 -11.16
N LEU A 22 -19.73 14.90 -11.23
CA LEU A 22 -19.39 15.69 -10.05
C LEU A 22 -20.65 16.22 -9.35
N ALA A 23 -21.61 16.76 -10.08
CA ALA A 23 -22.86 17.26 -9.50
C ALA A 23 -23.60 16.13 -8.75
N CYS A 24 -23.71 14.95 -9.36
CA CYS A 24 -24.31 13.78 -8.71
C CYS A 24 -23.57 13.38 -7.42
N PHE A 25 -22.23 13.35 -7.45
CA PHE A 25 -21.43 13.00 -6.28
C PHE A 25 -21.57 14.01 -5.14
N MET A 26 -21.76 15.29 -5.47
CA MET A 26 -21.96 16.35 -4.48
C MET A 26 -23.34 16.28 -3.80
N GLU A 27 -24.32 15.62 -4.41
CA GLU A 27 -25.64 15.39 -3.81
C GLU A 27 -25.67 14.12 -2.93
N ALA A 28 -24.74 13.20 -3.14
CA ALA A 28 -24.65 11.97 -2.36
C ALA A 28 -24.14 12.24 -0.93
N SER A 29 -24.62 11.46 0.04
CA SER A 29 -24.09 11.53 1.39
C SER A 29 -22.66 10.98 1.47
N VAL A 30 -21.88 11.46 2.44
CA VAL A 30 -20.50 10.98 2.66
C VAL A 30 -20.48 9.48 2.94
N GLU A 31 -21.46 8.98 3.70
CA GLU A 31 -21.59 7.56 4.03
C GLU A 31 -21.83 6.72 2.77
N ALA A 32 -22.66 7.19 1.83
CA ALA A 32 -22.89 6.52 0.56
C ALA A 32 -21.60 6.48 -0.27
N LEU A 33 -20.88 7.59 -0.38
CA LEU A 33 -19.60 7.68 -1.10
C LEU A 33 -18.55 6.73 -0.52
N VAL A 34 -18.38 6.72 0.81
CA VAL A 34 -17.43 5.84 1.50
C VAL A 34 -17.83 4.37 1.34
N THR A 35 -19.11 4.05 1.42
CA THR A 35 -19.61 2.68 1.23
C THR A 35 -19.30 2.16 -0.17
N VAL A 36 -19.61 2.97 -1.19
CA VAL A 36 -19.33 2.61 -2.59
C VAL A 36 -17.82 2.51 -2.84
N GLN A 37 -17.02 3.44 -2.33
CA GLN A 37 -15.56 3.37 -2.42
C GLN A 37 -15.02 2.07 -1.82
N ASN A 38 -15.47 1.68 -0.62
CA ASN A 38 -15.03 0.46 0.04
C ASN A 38 -15.40 -0.79 -0.77
N ALA A 39 -16.56 -0.78 -1.45
CA ALA A 39 -17.01 -1.88 -2.30
C ALA A 39 -16.12 -2.09 -3.55
N LEU A 40 -15.30 -1.11 -3.95
CA LEU A 40 -14.34 -1.25 -5.04
C LEU A 40 -13.06 -1.99 -4.63
N SER A 41 -12.85 -2.22 -3.34
CA SER A 41 -11.69 -2.96 -2.84
C SER A 41 -11.84 -4.45 -3.13
N VAL A 42 -10.79 -5.05 -3.68
CA VAL A 42 -10.68 -6.49 -3.95
C VAL A 42 -10.18 -7.25 -2.71
N TRP A 43 -9.21 -6.70 -1.98
CA TRP A 43 -8.62 -7.35 -0.81
C TRP A 43 -7.93 -6.33 0.09
N PHE A 44 -8.24 -6.34 1.39
CA PHE A 44 -7.60 -5.46 2.40
C PHE A 44 -7.47 -3.99 1.94
N ASN A 45 -8.58 -3.41 1.46
CA ASN A 45 -8.66 -2.05 0.90
C ASN A 45 -7.82 -1.79 -0.38
N LEU A 46 -7.31 -2.85 -1.03
CA LEU A 46 -6.58 -2.79 -2.29
C LEU A 46 -7.46 -3.23 -3.47
N PRO A 47 -7.25 -2.67 -4.68
CA PRO A 47 -6.29 -1.60 -4.97
C PRO A 47 -6.72 -0.26 -4.39
N LEU A 48 -5.74 0.64 -4.18
CA LEU A 48 -6.01 2.03 -3.79
C LEU A 48 -6.63 2.78 -4.98
N THR A 49 -7.96 2.73 -5.09
CA THR A 49 -8.72 3.32 -6.20
C THR A 49 -8.78 4.85 -6.16
N PHE A 50 -8.61 5.44 -4.97
CA PHE A 50 -8.56 6.88 -4.75
C PHE A 50 -7.23 7.24 -4.10
N GLY A 51 -6.51 8.17 -4.72
CA GLY A 51 -5.18 8.58 -4.27
C GLY A 51 -4.57 9.60 -5.22
N ALA A 52 -3.25 9.80 -5.09
CA ALA A 52 -2.49 10.65 -6.00
C ALA A 52 -2.61 10.17 -7.46
N GLN A 53 -2.91 11.10 -8.36
CA GLN A 53 -3.06 10.85 -9.79
C GLN A 53 -2.23 11.87 -10.57
N ILE A 54 -1.77 11.50 -11.77
CA ILE A 54 -1.10 12.42 -12.70
C ILE A 54 -2.17 13.37 -13.24
N ASP A 55 -2.20 14.59 -12.74
CA ASP A 55 -3.20 15.61 -13.05
C ASP A 55 -2.67 16.69 -14.00
N GLY A 56 -1.38 16.69 -14.30
CA GLY A 56 -0.73 17.72 -15.12
C GLY A 56 -0.43 19.02 -14.37
N THR A 57 -0.85 19.16 -13.11
CA THR A 57 -0.67 20.39 -12.32
C THR A 57 0.13 20.14 -11.05
N PHE A 58 -0.43 19.41 -10.08
CA PHE A 58 0.26 19.03 -8.85
C PHE A 58 1.26 17.89 -9.10
N PHE A 59 0.83 16.85 -9.82
CA PHE A 59 1.66 15.80 -10.38
C PHE A 59 1.72 15.96 -11.90
N PRO A 60 2.67 16.77 -12.41
CA PRO A 60 2.79 17.02 -13.84
C PRO A 60 3.23 15.79 -14.65
N ASP A 61 3.76 14.76 -13.99
CA ASP A 61 4.20 13.49 -14.59
C ASP A 61 4.24 12.40 -13.49
N SER A 62 4.54 11.15 -13.87
CA SER A 62 4.75 10.06 -12.94
C SER A 62 5.89 10.37 -11.95
N PRO A 63 5.75 10.02 -10.65
CA PRO A 63 6.81 10.24 -9.66
C PRO A 63 8.16 9.64 -10.08
N ALA A 64 8.15 8.47 -10.72
CA ALA A 64 9.36 7.83 -11.23
C ALA A 64 10.06 8.66 -12.32
N ALA A 65 9.31 9.26 -13.25
CA ALA A 65 9.87 10.15 -14.26
C ALA A 65 10.40 11.45 -13.64
N LEU A 66 9.67 12.03 -12.68
CA LEU A 66 10.09 13.25 -11.98
C LEU A 66 11.39 13.04 -11.20
N LEU A 67 11.52 11.93 -10.47
CA LEU A 67 12.78 11.57 -9.79
C LEU A 67 13.92 11.36 -10.79
N LYS A 68 13.71 10.55 -11.84
CA LYS A 68 14.75 10.24 -12.85
C LYS A 68 15.25 11.48 -13.58
N THR A 69 14.36 12.43 -13.89
CA THR A 69 14.69 13.65 -14.62
C THR A 69 15.14 14.80 -13.73
N GLY A 70 15.18 14.60 -12.41
CA GLY A 70 15.56 15.66 -11.48
C GLY A 70 14.51 16.78 -11.38
N ARG A 71 13.24 16.55 -11.73
CA ARG A 71 12.16 17.56 -11.62
C ARG A 71 11.49 17.50 -10.25
N TYR A 72 12.27 17.86 -9.23
CA TYR A 72 11.85 17.93 -7.82
C TYR A 72 12.68 19.00 -7.10
N ASN A 73 12.17 19.50 -5.98
CA ASN A 73 12.85 20.50 -5.15
C ASN A 73 14.21 20.02 -4.65
N LYS A 74 15.25 20.84 -4.80
CA LYS A 74 16.63 20.47 -4.43
C LYS A 74 16.88 20.72 -2.96
N VAL A 75 16.53 19.73 -2.15
CA VAL A 75 16.72 19.74 -0.69
C VAL A 75 17.41 18.45 -0.25
N ASP A 76 18.06 18.49 0.90
CA ASP A 76 18.60 17.28 1.53
C ASP A 76 17.45 16.31 1.87
N LEU A 77 17.64 15.03 1.57
CA LEU A 77 16.65 13.98 1.77
C LEU A 77 17.11 13.03 2.87
N MET A 78 16.23 12.73 3.83
CA MET A 78 16.35 11.58 4.71
C MET A 78 15.19 10.61 4.41
N ILE A 79 15.52 9.36 4.10
CA ILE A 79 14.54 8.32 3.79
C ILE A 79 14.91 7.04 4.54
N GLY A 80 13.91 6.27 4.93
CA GLY A 80 14.14 5.01 5.62
C GLY A 80 12.87 4.20 5.77
N TRP A 81 13.06 3.03 6.35
CA TRP A 81 12.02 2.05 6.64
C TRP A 81 12.35 1.36 7.96
N THR A 82 11.41 0.60 8.49
CA THR A 82 11.64 -0.29 9.62
C THR A 82 11.91 -1.71 9.15
N LYS A 83 12.53 -2.52 10.00
CA LYS A 83 12.69 -3.97 9.78
C LYS A 83 11.37 -4.66 9.39
N ASP A 84 10.26 -4.11 9.89
CA ASP A 84 9.01 -4.79 10.12
C ASP A 84 7.81 -4.02 9.54
N ASP A 85 8.01 -3.08 8.60
CA ASP A 85 6.94 -2.23 8.03
C ASP A 85 5.81 -3.04 7.36
N GLY A 86 6.11 -4.25 6.88
CA GLY A 86 5.10 -5.18 6.36
C GLY A 86 4.04 -5.59 7.39
N ASN A 87 4.30 -5.38 8.69
CA ASN A 87 3.34 -5.63 9.76
C ASN A 87 2.09 -4.78 9.66
N LEU A 88 2.11 -3.65 8.95
CA LEU A 88 0.90 -2.87 8.70
C LEU A 88 -0.21 -3.72 8.06
N ILE A 89 0.16 -4.72 7.26
CA ILE A 89 -0.76 -5.64 6.58
C ILE A 89 -0.82 -6.98 7.32
N THR A 90 0.34 -7.62 7.53
CA THR A 90 0.41 -8.99 8.02
C THR A 90 -0.15 -9.12 9.43
N THR A 91 -0.13 -8.04 10.22
CA THR A 91 -0.60 -8.10 11.58
C THR A 91 -2.09 -8.45 11.67
N GLY A 92 -2.94 -7.74 10.93
CA GLY A 92 -4.36 -8.04 10.87
C GLY A 92 -4.63 -9.37 10.18
N LEU A 93 -3.91 -9.65 9.10
CA LEU A 93 -4.09 -10.83 8.26
C LEU A 93 -3.91 -12.16 9.03
N PHE A 94 -2.86 -12.25 9.84
CA PHE A 94 -2.53 -13.46 10.61
C PHE A 94 -3.15 -13.47 12.02
N SER A 95 -4.10 -12.58 12.28
CA SER A 95 -4.91 -12.60 13.50
C SER A 95 -6.16 -13.47 13.32
N LYS A 96 -6.86 -13.77 14.42
CA LYS A 96 -8.19 -14.41 14.37
C LYS A 96 -9.18 -13.64 13.50
N ALA A 97 -9.12 -12.31 13.51
CA ALA A 97 -9.99 -11.47 12.69
C ALA A 97 -9.64 -11.53 11.19
N GLY A 98 -8.41 -11.93 10.85
CA GLY A 98 -7.92 -12.02 9.47
C GLY A 98 -8.13 -13.38 8.81
N GLU A 99 -8.63 -14.40 9.51
CA GLU A 99 -8.76 -15.77 8.98
C GLU A 99 -9.57 -15.82 7.68
N ALA A 100 -10.68 -15.08 7.58
CA ALA A 100 -11.49 -15.02 6.36
C ALA A 100 -10.74 -14.33 5.21
N LEU A 101 -9.94 -13.30 5.52
CA LEU A 101 -9.16 -12.55 4.55
C LEU A 101 -7.96 -13.35 4.01
N LEU A 102 -7.29 -14.11 4.89
CA LEU A 102 -6.21 -15.02 4.51
C LEU A 102 -6.74 -16.17 3.65
N ARG A 103 -7.91 -16.73 4.01
CA ARG A 103 -8.57 -17.74 3.18
C ARG A 103 -8.89 -17.18 1.79
N TYR A 104 -9.47 -15.98 1.71
CA TYR A 104 -9.77 -15.34 0.42
C TYR A 104 -8.51 -15.10 -0.42
N LEU A 105 -7.40 -14.69 0.21
CA LEU A 105 -6.10 -14.53 -0.46
C LEU A 105 -5.64 -15.83 -1.14
N ASN A 106 -5.70 -16.95 -0.41
CA ASN A 106 -5.26 -18.26 -0.92
C ASN A 106 -6.20 -18.82 -2.00
N GLU A 107 -7.51 -18.64 -1.84
CA GLU A 107 -8.51 -19.16 -2.78
C GLU A 107 -8.60 -18.36 -4.09
N ASN A 108 -8.16 -17.10 -4.10
CA ASN A 108 -8.35 -16.17 -5.23
C ASN A 108 -7.02 -15.63 -5.78
N PHE A 109 -6.02 -16.50 -5.92
CA PHE A 109 -4.64 -16.10 -6.23
C PHE A 109 -4.54 -15.12 -7.40
N ASP A 110 -5.09 -15.50 -8.56
CA ASP A 110 -4.96 -14.76 -9.82
C ASP A 110 -5.63 -13.38 -9.77
N LYS A 111 -6.60 -13.19 -8.86
CA LYS A 111 -7.32 -11.93 -8.67
C LYS A 111 -6.67 -11.03 -7.62
N VAL A 112 -6.16 -11.62 -6.55
CA VAL A 112 -5.73 -10.88 -5.36
C VAL A 112 -4.26 -10.49 -5.41
N TRP A 113 -3.35 -11.42 -5.69
CA TRP A 113 -1.91 -11.15 -5.60
C TRP A 113 -1.41 -10.03 -6.52
N PRO A 114 -1.86 -9.92 -7.79
CA PRO A 114 -1.56 -8.74 -8.61
C PRO A 114 -1.96 -7.41 -7.94
N ARG A 115 -3.06 -7.38 -7.17
CA ARG A 115 -3.54 -6.18 -6.47
C ARG A 115 -2.76 -5.91 -5.19
N VAL A 116 -2.34 -6.95 -4.47
CA VAL A 116 -1.45 -6.85 -3.30
C VAL A 116 -0.16 -6.12 -3.69
N PHE A 117 0.41 -6.47 -4.85
CA PHE A 117 1.64 -5.86 -5.35
C PHE A 117 1.43 -4.63 -6.22
N MET A 118 0.18 -4.15 -6.37
CA MET A 118 -0.18 -3.02 -7.22
C MET A 118 0.41 -3.12 -8.65
N MET A 119 0.40 -4.32 -9.21
CA MET A 119 0.99 -4.60 -10.52
C MET A 119 0.09 -4.06 -11.64
N GLU A 120 0.72 -3.36 -12.58
CA GLU A 120 0.11 -2.83 -13.81
C GLU A 120 0.79 -3.39 -15.07
N GLU A 121 1.78 -4.27 -14.89
CA GLU A 121 2.60 -4.83 -15.95
C GLU A 121 1.88 -5.91 -16.79
N ASN A 122 2.46 -6.20 -17.95
CA ASN A 122 2.07 -7.35 -18.75
C ASN A 122 2.38 -8.65 -17.98
N ASN A 123 1.40 -9.55 -17.91
CA ASN A 123 1.48 -10.84 -17.21
C ASN A 123 1.75 -10.73 -15.68
N PRO A 124 0.88 -10.03 -14.94
CA PRO A 124 1.10 -9.75 -13.52
C PRO A 124 1.04 -11.02 -12.64
N ILE A 125 0.31 -12.04 -13.08
CA ILE A 125 0.23 -13.34 -12.37
C ILE A 125 1.58 -14.04 -12.36
N TYR A 126 2.29 -14.04 -13.50
CA TYR A 126 3.63 -14.63 -13.58
C TYR A 126 4.62 -13.92 -12.65
N LEU A 127 4.60 -12.57 -12.64
CA LEU A 127 5.46 -11.77 -11.78
C LEU A 127 5.14 -11.99 -10.29
N ALA A 128 3.86 -12.01 -9.93
CA ALA A 128 3.42 -12.29 -8.57
C ALA A 128 3.95 -13.66 -8.08
N ARG A 129 3.83 -14.70 -8.91
CA ARG A 129 4.38 -16.04 -8.58
C ARG A 129 5.88 -16.01 -8.36
N ARG A 130 6.63 -15.31 -9.23
CA ARG A 130 8.08 -15.16 -9.10
C ARG A 130 8.48 -14.43 -7.83
N MET A 131 7.75 -13.38 -7.45
CA MET A 131 8.01 -12.64 -6.21
C MET A 131 7.75 -13.52 -5.00
N ILE A 132 6.61 -14.22 -4.94
CA ILE A 132 6.26 -15.09 -3.81
C ILE A 132 7.30 -16.19 -3.62
N PHE A 133 7.74 -16.85 -4.70
CA PHE A 133 8.73 -17.93 -4.62
C PHE A 133 10.12 -17.50 -4.13
N ASN A 134 10.44 -16.21 -4.15
CA ASN A 134 11.70 -15.71 -3.57
C ASN A 134 11.66 -15.67 -2.04
N TYR A 135 10.47 -15.74 -1.42
CA TYR A 135 10.29 -15.62 0.04
C TYR A 135 9.62 -16.83 0.66
N MET A 136 8.71 -17.49 -0.06
CA MET A 136 7.89 -18.61 0.42
C MET A 136 8.00 -19.79 -0.56
N SER A 137 7.79 -21.01 -0.07
CA SER A 137 7.90 -22.24 -0.88
C SER A 137 6.58 -22.67 -1.55
N ASP A 138 5.45 -22.12 -1.11
CA ASP A 138 4.11 -22.42 -1.60
C ASP A 138 3.30 -21.12 -1.78
N PHE A 139 2.23 -21.18 -2.57
CA PHE A 139 1.25 -20.12 -2.75
C PHE A 139 0.13 -20.17 -1.70
N ASN A 140 -0.07 -21.31 -1.03
CA ASN A 140 -1.00 -21.42 0.07
C ASN A 140 -0.35 -20.91 1.36
N VAL A 141 -0.56 -19.62 1.65
CA VAL A 141 0.05 -18.93 2.79
C VAL A 141 -0.60 -19.37 4.11
N THR A 142 0.23 -19.74 5.09
CA THR A 142 -0.22 -20.08 6.44
C THR A 142 0.45 -19.19 7.50
N ILE A 143 0.09 -19.37 8.77
CA ILE A 143 0.66 -18.59 9.88
C ILE A 143 2.19 -18.79 10.00
N GLU A 144 2.69 -19.96 9.59
CA GLU A 144 4.12 -20.26 9.55
C GLU A 144 4.89 -19.35 8.56
N ASP A 145 4.20 -18.82 7.55
CA ASP A 145 4.76 -17.89 6.57
C ASP A 145 4.74 -16.42 7.02
N GLU A 146 4.21 -16.08 8.21
CA GLU A 146 4.00 -14.69 8.63
C GLU A 146 5.27 -13.83 8.48
N ILE A 147 6.43 -14.36 8.88
CA ILE A 147 7.71 -13.64 8.80
C ILE A 147 8.14 -13.44 7.34
N ALA A 148 8.01 -14.47 6.51
CA ALA A 148 8.37 -14.41 5.09
C ALA A 148 7.46 -13.45 4.33
N PHE A 149 6.15 -13.51 4.58
CA PHE A 149 5.18 -12.59 4.02
C PHE A 149 5.44 -11.15 4.47
N THR A 150 5.72 -10.94 5.76
CA THR A 150 6.03 -9.60 6.31
C THR A 150 7.26 -9.01 5.62
N THR A 151 8.27 -9.84 5.39
CA THR A 151 9.49 -9.46 4.65
C THR A 151 9.17 -9.10 3.21
N LEU A 152 8.40 -9.93 2.49
CA LEU A 152 7.97 -9.68 1.12
C LEU A 152 7.21 -8.35 0.97
N ILE A 153 6.26 -8.05 1.87
CA ILE A 153 5.51 -6.79 1.84
C ILE A 153 6.41 -5.61 2.18
N ARG A 154 7.29 -5.75 3.18
CA ARG A 154 8.28 -4.69 3.49
C ARG A 154 9.13 -4.37 2.27
N ASP A 155 9.65 -5.39 1.60
CA ASP A 155 10.49 -5.22 0.43
C ASP A 155 9.76 -4.54 -0.72
N GLN A 156 8.57 -5.03 -1.05
CA GLN A 156 7.80 -4.52 -2.18
C GLN A 156 7.27 -3.11 -1.94
N ALA A 157 6.77 -2.80 -0.75
CA ALA A 157 6.07 -1.54 -0.48
C ALA A 157 6.95 -0.45 0.15
N TYR A 158 8.10 -0.78 0.75
CA TYR A 158 8.90 0.16 1.54
C TYR A 158 10.38 0.18 1.14
N GLU A 159 11.09 -0.94 1.33
CA GLU A 159 12.55 -0.98 1.22
C GLU A 159 13.02 -0.79 -0.23
N ILE A 160 12.55 -1.59 -1.18
CA ILE A 160 12.98 -1.48 -2.59
C ILE A 160 12.66 -0.10 -3.19
N PRO A 161 11.41 0.42 -3.14
CA PRO A 161 11.12 1.75 -3.66
C PRO A 161 11.87 2.86 -2.90
N GLY A 162 12.10 2.70 -1.60
CA GLY A 162 12.89 3.62 -0.78
C GLY A 162 14.35 3.69 -1.23
N VAL A 163 15.00 2.54 -1.43
CA VAL A 163 16.37 2.43 -1.96
C VAL A 163 16.46 3.07 -3.35
N GLN A 164 15.57 2.70 -4.27
CA GLN A 164 15.56 3.25 -5.64
C GLN A 164 15.38 4.78 -5.63
N SER A 165 14.51 5.30 -4.76
CA SER A 165 14.28 6.73 -4.61
C SER A 165 15.53 7.44 -4.08
N ALA A 166 16.18 6.86 -3.07
CA ALA A 166 17.42 7.37 -2.50
C ALA A 166 18.56 7.40 -3.53
N GLU A 167 18.74 6.31 -4.29
CA GLU A 167 19.75 6.22 -5.35
C GLU A 167 19.53 7.26 -6.44
N LEU A 168 18.29 7.45 -6.90
CA LEU A 168 17.96 8.47 -7.90
C LEU A 168 18.16 9.88 -7.36
N HIS A 169 17.84 10.13 -6.09
CA HIS A 169 18.08 11.42 -5.45
C HIS A 169 19.58 11.71 -5.32
N ALA A 170 20.38 10.72 -4.88
CA ALA A 170 21.83 10.83 -4.67
C ALA A 170 22.63 11.11 -5.95
N LYS A 171 22.06 10.90 -7.14
CA LYS A 171 22.68 11.33 -8.41
C LYS A 171 22.79 12.85 -8.54
N ASN A 172 22.02 13.61 -7.76
CA ASN A 172 22.14 15.06 -7.73
C ASN A 172 23.29 15.49 -6.80
N THR A 173 24.32 16.10 -7.36
CA THR A 173 25.50 16.54 -6.60
C THR A 173 25.28 17.76 -5.70
N HIS A 174 24.11 18.40 -5.78
CA HIS A 174 23.78 19.61 -5.00
C HIS A 174 22.97 19.34 -3.73
N THR A 175 22.58 18.08 -3.50
CA THR A 175 21.80 17.68 -2.33
C THR A 175 22.48 16.50 -1.64
N LYS A 176 22.20 16.32 -0.35
CA LYS A 176 22.63 15.14 0.41
C LYS A 176 21.48 14.14 0.52
N THR A 177 21.81 12.87 0.50
CA THR A 177 20.87 11.77 0.75
C THR A 177 21.34 11.01 1.97
N PHE A 178 20.47 10.87 2.97
CA PHE A 178 20.67 10.07 4.17
C PHE A 178 19.67 8.92 4.15
N MET A 179 20.17 7.71 4.37
CA MET A 179 19.34 6.51 4.48
C MET A 179 19.41 5.98 5.90
N TYR A 180 18.29 5.52 6.44
CA TYR A 180 18.25 4.80 7.72
C TYR A 180 17.37 3.56 7.64
N ARG A 181 17.66 2.62 8.53
CA ARG A 181 16.80 1.47 8.80
C ARG A 181 16.62 1.33 10.30
N LEU A 182 15.37 1.30 10.75
CA LEU A 182 15.03 1.19 12.17
C LEU A 182 14.70 -0.26 12.53
N ASP A 183 15.60 -0.90 13.28
CA ASP A 183 15.46 -2.29 13.74
C ASP A 183 15.10 -2.40 15.23
N HIS A 184 14.98 -1.27 15.91
CA HIS A 184 14.65 -1.25 17.34
C HIS A 184 13.16 -1.57 17.55
N CYS A 185 12.85 -2.39 18.57
CA CYS A 185 11.49 -2.74 18.96
C CYS A 185 11.16 -2.14 20.34
N LEU A 186 10.00 -1.51 20.45
CA LEU A 186 9.48 -0.91 21.68
C LEU A 186 9.04 -1.98 22.68
N GLU A 187 9.42 -1.86 23.95
CA GLU A 187 8.93 -2.78 24.98
C GLU A 187 7.40 -2.65 25.18
N LYS A 188 6.84 -1.43 25.07
CA LYS A 188 5.39 -1.15 25.19
C LYS A 188 4.90 -0.20 24.10
N SER A 189 3.91 -0.60 23.30
CA SER A 189 3.26 0.27 22.31
C SER A 189 1.74 0.21 22.48
N ARG A 190 1.05 1.34 22.33
CA ARG A 190 -0.43 1.36 22.34
C ARG A 190 -1.03 0.63 21.13
N PHE A 191 -0.28 0.48 20.04
CA PHE A 191 -0.70 -0.30 18.87
C PHE A 191 -0.75 -1.81 19.12
N SER A 192 0.06 -2.35 20.05
CA SER A 192 0.00 -3.79 20.36
C SER A 192 -1.27 -4.21 21.11
N ILE A 193 -2.03 -3.25 21.63
CA ILE A 193 -3.29 -3.51 22.33
C ILE A 193 -4.42 -3.80 21.33
N LEU A 194 -4.34 -3.27 20.10
CA LEU A 194 -5.41 -3.37 19.11
C LEU A 194 -5.44 -4.71 18.37
N THR A 195 -4.37 -5.50 18.41
CA THR A 195 -4.19 -6.57 17.42
C THR A 195 -4.49 -7.97 17.94
N ASN A 196 -4.59 -8.21 19.25
CA ASN A 196 -4.89 -9.52 19.89
C ASN A 196 -4.42 -10.75 19.07
N THR A 197 -3.13 -10.80 18.77
CA THR A 197 -2.56 -11.78 17.85
C THR A 197 -1.92 -12.96 18.56
N TYR A 198 -2.01 -14.13 17.92
CA TYR A 198 -1.47 -15.40 18.41
C TYR A 198 0.05 -15.39 18.62
N ILE A 199 0.76 -14.46 17.95
CA ILE A 199 2.21 -14.28 18.06
C ILE A 199 2.48 -12.99 18.87
N GLN A 200 3.37 -13.08 19.84
CA GLN A 200 3.91 -11.89 20.54
C GLN A 200 4.71 -11.05 19.54
N ARG A 201 4.05 -10.09 18.90
CA ARG A 201 4.68 -9.25 17.87
C ARG A 201 5.59 -8.19 18.48
N LYS A 202 6.77 -8.07 17.87
CA LYS A 202 7.80 -7.08 18.17
C LYS A 202 7.89 -6.01 17.07
N SER A 203 6.76 -5.64 16.46
CA SER A 203 6.67 -4.59 15.45
C SER A 203 5.84 -3.42 15.99
N LYS A 204 6.48 -2.28 16.29
CA LYS A 204 5.89 -1.26 17.16
C LYS A 204 6.36 0.20 16.95
N TYR A 205 6.29 0.84 15.78
CA TYR A 205 6.49 2.32 15.65
C TYR A 205 5.73 2.91 14.43
N VAL A 206 5.27 4.18 14.38
CA VAL A 206 6.04 5.44 14.24
C VAL A 206 5.56 6.63 15.10
N PHE A 207 4.39 6.61 15.74
CA PHE A 207 3.92 7.79 16.51
C PHE A 207 3.95 7.53 18.03
N ASP A 208 4.88 8.17 18.73
CA ASP A 208 4.69 8.47 20.14
C ASP A 208 3.67 9.63 20.24
N ILE A 209 2.39 9.29 20.41
CA ILE A 209 1.32 10.26 20.66
C ILE A 209 1.28 10.56 22.17
N SER A 210 2.43 10.78 22.80
CA SER A 210 2.52 11.41 24.11
C SER A 210 2.89 12.89 23.93
N ARG A 211 1.87 13.70 23.70
CA ARG A 211 1.87 15.08 24.17
C ARG A 211 0.68 15.21 25.11
N ASP A 212 1.03 15.39 26.38
CA ASP A 212 0.26 15.88 27.53
C ASP A 212 -1.17 15.34 27.76
#